data_AF-A0A8D3E2L3-F1
#
_entry.id   AF-A0A8D3E2L3-F1
#
_cell.length_a   1.000
_cell.length_b   1.000
_cell.length_c   1.000
_cell.angle_alpha   90.00
_cell.angle_beta   90.00
_cell.angle_gamma   90.00
#
_symmetry.space_group_name_H-M   'P 1'
#
loop_
_entity.id
_entity.type
_entity.pdbx_description
1 polymer ?
#
loop_
_entity_poly.entity_id
_entity_poly.type
_entity_poly.pdbx_seq_one_letter_code
_entity_poly.pdbx_strand_id
1 'polypeptide(L)'
;MTACTYKQLQHEASVSMQFWDNPSVDGFHSLLMTPKPMIRTSDHVFQLCELVKLQSSCKKLNLLSELMDHSGNYVHAALPFILSLLQQGLGQRVHLLTHSLSPDPEWSVESEAPKHKAQPPLAFGLLLRQELAASVLERGPPADSPKAAEFRQLWGSRSELRRFQDSAITEAVLWDGESMCQKRLVPKQIVTHLLRLHADIPESCVRYVGAMVDDVIKTGSEVPSTGEEVSLLVVQAYDDLSRKLWKLEGLPLSITAVQGAHPALRYTQVFPPQPLKMDYSFFDKEKTSRSLVPKEGKPCPTYITPITMICHMEGSGKWPHDRLAIRHIRAAFHINLGELLKKQHNYTCRPCPTHLDVWKVSLFLLRWASCVSFICSPPLTGGTTH
;
A
#
# COMPACT_ATOMS: atom_id res chain seq x y z
N MET A 1 25.32 24.22 -8.54
CA MET A 1 24.76 22.90 -8.19
C MET A 1 23.96 23.06 -6.90
N THR A 2 22.70 22.62 -6.84
CA THR A 2 21.89 22.75 -5.61
C THR A 2 22.22 21.64 -4.61
N ALA A 3 21.90 21.85 -3.32
CA ALA A 3 22.10 20.83 -2.28
C ALA A 3 21.32 19.53 -2.57
N CYS A 4 20.13 19.64 -3.20
CA CYS A 4 19.36 18.47 -3.64
C CYS A 4 20.08 17.67 -4.72
N THR A 5 20.64 18.34 -5.74
CA THR A 5 21.41 17.68 -6.80
C THR A 5 22.64 16.97 -6.23
N TYR A 6 23.33 17.59 -5.26
CA TYR A 6 24.46 16.95 -4.60
C TYR A 6 24.05 15.70 -3.81
N LYS A 7 22.96 15.77 -3.04
CA LYS A 7 22.41 14.60 -2.33
C LYS A 7 21.97 13.50 -3.29
N GLN A 8 21.40 13.85 -4.44
CA GLN A 8 21.05 12.89 -5.48
C GLN A 8 22.29 12.19 -6.03
N LEU A 9 23.36 12.94 -6.31
CA LEU A 9 24.64 12.36 -6.76
C LEU A 9 25.21 11.40 -5.71
N GLN A 10 25.19 11.77 -4.43
CA GLN A 10 25.64 10.90 -3.33
C GLN A 10 24.81 9.62 -3.24
N HIS A 11 23.48 9.73 -3.38
CA HIS A 11 22.58 8.59 -3.37
C HIS A 11 22.85 7.64 -4.55
N GLU A 12 22.90 8.17 -5.77
CA GLU A 12 23.19 7.36 -6.98
C GLU A 12 24.59 6.73 -6.93
N ALA A 13 25.60 7.44 -6.39
CA ALA A 13 26.92 6.87 -6.18
C ALA A 13 26.90 5.70 -5.18
N SER A 14 26.16 5.84 -4.07
CA SER A 14 25.99 4.77 -3.09
C SER A 14 25.27 3.55 -3.67
N VAL A 15 24.21 3.76 -4.45
CA VAL A 15 23.50 2.67 -5.15
C VAL A 15 24.42 2.02 -6.20
N SER A 16 25.20 2.81 -6.94
CA SER A 16 26.11 2.29 -7.96
C SER A 16 27.19 1.38 -7.37
N MET A 17 27.71 1.70 -6.18
CA MET A 17 28.65 0.82 -5.47
C MET A 17 28.02 -0.54 -5.14
N GLN A 18 26.75 -0.58 -4.72
CA GLN A 18 26.07 -1.84 -4.44
C GLN A 18 25.92 -2.74 -5.68
N PHE A 19 25.74 -2.14 -6.86
CA PHE A 19 25.70 -2.88 -8.13
C PHE A 19 27.08 -3.36 -8.55
N TRP A 20 28.13 -2.58 -8.29
CA TRP A 20 29.50 -3.00 -8.58
C TRP A 20 29.97 -4.16 -7.69
N ASP A 21 29.58 -4.14 -6.40
CA ASP A 21 29.96 -5.17 -5.44
C ASP A 21 29.15 -6.46 -5.58
N ASN A 22 28.07 -6.47 -6.37
CA ASN A 22 27.18 -7.62 -6.50
C ASN A 22 27.55 -8.50 -7.72
N PRO A 23 28.13 -9.71 -7.51
CA PRO A 23 28.55 -10.58 -8.61
C PRO A 23 27.40 -11.27 -9.34
N SER A 24 26.17 -11.19 -8.84
CA SER A 24 24.99 -11.86 -9.44
C SER A 24 24.27 -11.01 -10.49
N VAL A 25 24.65 -9.73 -10.63
CA VAL A 25 23.98 -8.77 -11.49
C VAL A 25 24.94 -8.26 -12.56
N ASP A 26 24.44 -8.08 -13.79
CA ASP A 26 25.18 -7.34 -14.82
C ASP A 26 25.20 -5.84 -14.46
N GLY A 27 26.21 -5.45 -13.70
CA GLY A 27 26.43 -4.07 -13.28
C GLY A 27 26.68 -3.13 -14.45
N PHE A 28 27.34 -3.58 -15.53
CA PHE A 28 27.64 -2.74 -16.68
C PHE A 28 26.35 -2.29 -17.39
N HIS A 29 25.46 -3.23 -17.69
CA HIS A 29 24.20 -2.89 -18.33
C HIS A 29 23.30 -2.03 -17.43
N SER A 30 23.23 -2.37 -16.15
CA SER A 30 22.38 -1.68 -15.16
C SER A 30 22.82 -0.24 -14.89
N LEU A 31 24.13 0.02 -14.90
CA LEU A 31 24.70 1.33 -14.58
C LEU A 31 24.88 2.24 -15.81
N LEU A 32 25.30 1.69 -16.95
CA LEU A 32 25.76 2.49 -18.09
C LEU A 32 24.82 2.44 -19.31
N MET A 33 24.09 1.34 -19.49
CA MET A 33 23.26 1.13 -20.69
C MET A 33 21.78 1.43 -20.47
N THR A 34 21.35 1.60 -19.22
CA THR A 34 19.94 1.77 -18.87
C THR A 34 19.62 3.23 -18.57
N PRO A 35 18.89 3.96 -19.44
CA PRO A 35 18.47 5.31 -19.14
C PRO A 35 17.44 5.32 -18.01
N LYS A 36 17.64 6.23 -17.04
CA LYS A 36 16.82 6.37 -15.85
C LYS A 36 16.07 7.71 -15.86
N PRO A 37 14.90 7.81 -16.53
CA PRO A 37 14.10 9.03 -16.48
C PRO A 37 13.54 9.23 -15.06
N MET A 38 13.30 10.49 -14.67
CA MET A 38 12.87 10.85 -13.31
C MET A 38 11.62 10.10 -12.82
N ILE A 39 10.67 9.81 -13.73
CA ILE A 39 9.46 9.03 -13.44
C ILE A 39 9.73 7.58 -13.01
N ARG A 40 10.90 7.04 -13.34
CA ARG A 40 11.33 5.69 -12.94
C ARG A 40 12.31 5.69 -11.76
N THR A 41 12.82 6.85 -11.34
CA THR A 41 13.76 6.98 -10.21
C THR A 41 13.12 7.60 -8.97
N SER A 42 11.81 7.83 -8.99
CA SER A 42 11.07 8.45 -7.90
C SER A 42 9.74 7.74 -7.74
N ASP A 43 9.30 7.57 -6.49
CA ASP A 43 8.01 6.94 -6.20
C ASP A 43 6.88 7.87 -6.63
N HIS A 44 7.00 9.15 -6.28
CA HIS A 44 6.04 10.18 -6.62
C HIS A 44 6.74 11.30 -7.41
N VAL A 45 6.09 11.82 -8.43
CA VAL A 45 6.58 12.94 -9.24
C VAL A 45 5.52 14.01 -9.30
N PHE A 46 5.91 15.27 -9.19
CA PHE A 46 5.00 16.37 -9.51
C PHE A 46 5.67 17.40 -10.40
N GLN A 47 4.85 18.10 -11.18
CA GLN A 47 5.28 19.14 -12.10
C GLN A 47 4.58 20.44 -11.76
N LEU A 48 5.36 21.52 -11.65
CA LEU A 48 4.86 22.87 -11.62
C LEU A 48 4.66 23.34 -13.07
N CYS A 49 3.40 23.55 -13.42
CA CYS A 49 2.96 24.10 -14.69
C CYS A 49 2.78 25.61 -14.56
N GLU A 50 2.63 26.30 -15.69
CA GLU A 50 2.37 27.75 -15.73
C GLU A 50 3.41 28.57 -14.94
N LEU A 51 4.70 28.32 -15.23
CA LEU A 51 5.82 28.91 -14.49
C LEU A 51 5.83 30.45 -14.46
N VAL A 52 5.08 31.11 -15.36
CA VAL A 52 4.80 32.55 -15.30
C VAL A 52 4.30 32.99 -13.92
N LYS A 53 3.53 32.15 -13.23
CA LYS A 53 3.02 32.43 -11.86
C LYS A 53 4.13 32.47 -10.80
N LEU A 54 5.31 31.90 -11.06
CA LEU A 54 6.47 32.08 -10.19
C LEU A 54 6.93 33.53 -10.13
N GLN A 55 6.61 34.37 -11.13
CA GLN A 55 6.91 35.80 -11.07
C GLN A 55 6.21 36.49 -9.89
N SER A 56 4.93 36.17 -9.64
CA SER A 56 4.21 36.65 -8.45
C SER A 56 4.79 36.05 -7.17
N SER A 57 5.19 34.77 -7.20
CA SER A 57 5.85 34.11 -6.07
C SER A 57 7.14 34.84 -5.69
N CYS A 58 8.00 35.18 -6.64
CA CYS A 58 9.23 35.93 -6.38
C CYS A 58 8.97 37.28 -5.73
N LYS A 59 7.89 37.99 -6.12
CA LYS A 59 7.50 39.26 -5.47
C LYS A 59 7.07 39.04 -4.02
N LYS A 60 6.21 38.05 -3.77
CA LYS A 60 5.75 37.71 -2.41
C LYS A 60 6.90 37.27 -1.50
N LEU A 61 7.85 36.52 -2.06
CA LEU A 61 9.02 36.01 -1.37
C LEU A 61 10.16 37.04 -1.25
N ASN A 62 9.96 38.26 -1.75
CA ASN A 62 10.97 39.34 -1.79
C ASN A 62 12.28 38.94 -2.50
N LEU A 63 12.22 38.09 -3.52
CA LEU A 63 13.37 37.54 -4.26
C LEU A 63 13.87 38.46 -5.39
N LEU A 64 13.80 39.79 -5.22
CA LEU A 64 14.16 40.73 -6.29
C LEU A 64 15.67 40.74 -6.56
N SER A 65 16.49 40.59 -5.52
CA SER A 65 17.95 40.45 -5.63
C SER A 65 18.34 39.22 -6.44
N GLU A 66 17.77 38.07 -6.08
CA GLU A 66 18.05 36.78 -6.71
C GLU A 66 17.55 36.76 -8.16
N LEU A 67 16.44 37.45 -8.43
CA LEU A 67 15.98 37.66 -9.81
C LEU A 67 17.01 38.47 -10.62
N MET A 68 17.64 39.49 -10.04
CA MET A 68 18.68 40.25 -10.73
C MET A 68 19.93 39.39 -10.99
N ASP A 69 20.36 38.61 -9.99
CA ASP A 69 21.50 37.70 -10.10
C ASP A 69 21.29 36.63 -11.19
N HIS A 70 20.03 36.25 -11.43
CA HIS A 70 19.63 35.27 -12.43
C HIS A 70 19.05 35.88 -13.71
N SER A 71 19.34 37.15 -14.03
CA SER A 71 18.90 37.80 -15.29
C SER A 71 17.39 37.72 -15.56
N GLY A 72 16.59 37.80 -14.50
CA GLY A 72 15.12 37.71 -14.55
C GLY A 72 14.56 36.30 -14.66
N ASN A 73 15.39 35.25 -14.55
CA ASN A 73 14.91 33.87 -14.54
C ASN A 73 14.28 33.53 -13.17
N TYR A 74 12.94 33.62 -13.12
CA TYR A 74 12.16 33.35 -11.91
C TYR A 74 12.20 31.88 -11.47
N VAL A 75 12.53 30.92 -12.35
CA VAL A 75 12.67 29.52 -11.96
C VAL A 75 13.92 29.37 -11.10
N HIS A 76 15.06 29.88 -11.56
CA HIS A 76 16.30 29.81 -10.78
C HIS A 76 16.22 30.60 -9.48
N ALA A 77 15.57 31.77 -9.49
CA ALA A 77 15.38 32.55 -8.28
C ALA A 77 14.48 31.86 -7.24
N ALA A 78 13.36 31.26 -7.66
CA ALA A 78 12.41 30.63 -6.72
C ALA A 78 12.77 29.20 -6.32
N LEU A 79 13.53 28.47 -7.14
CA LEU A 79 13.83 27.05 -6.93
C LEU A 79 14.49 26.75 -5.58
N PRO A 80 15.54 27.48 -5.11
CA PRO A 80 16.15 27.22 -3.81
C PRO A 80 15.15 27.31 -2.65
N PHE A 81 14.27 28.31 -2.68
CA PHE A 81 13.21 28.47 -1.68
C PHE A 81 12.20 27.32 -1.72
N ILE A 82 11.74 26.94 -2.91
CA ILE A 82 10.81 25.81 -3.08
C ILE A 82 11.44 24.52 -2.55
N LEU A 83 12.71 24.26 -2.86
CA LEU A 83 13.42 23.07 -2.39
C LEU A 83 13.55 23.05 -0.87
N SER A 84 13.90 24.17 -0.22
CA SER A 84 14.01 24.22 1.24
C SER A 84 12.65 24.04 1.90
N LEU A 85 11.61 24.71 1.38
CA LEU A 85 10.24 24.62 1.86
C LEU A 85 9.73 23.17 1.83
N LEU A 86 9.92 22.49 0.69
CA LEU A 86 9.48 21.11 0.52
C LEU A 86 10.29 20.14 1.38
N GLN A 87 11.60 20.34 1.54
CA GLN A 87 12.42 19.54 2.47
C GLN A 87 11.97 19.70 3.92
N GLN A 88 11.66 20.92 4.36
CA GLN A 88 11.18 21.18 5.71
C GLN A 88 9.79 20.56 5.94
N GLY A 89 8.87 20.72 4.98
CA GLY A 89 7.49 20.25 5.13
C GLY A 89 7.31 18.74 4.95
N LEU A 90 7.99 18.12 3.99
CA LEU A 90 7.92 16.66 3.81
C LEU A 90 8.80 15.91 4.83
N GLY A 91 9.82 16.57 5.37
CA GLY A 91 10.63 16.08 6.48
C GLY A 91 11.15 14.65 6.26
N GLN A 92 10.88 13.76 7.21
CA GLN A 92 11.39 12.39 7.20
C GLN A 92 10.66 11.45 6.22
N ARG A 93 9.55 11.90 5.62
CA ARG A 93 8.77 11.12 4.64
C ARG A 93 9.50 10.89 3.34
N VAL A 94 10.50 11.72 3.04
CA VAL A 94 11.25 11.69 1.79
C VAL A 94 12.70 11.31 2.10
N HIS A 95 13.20 10.28 1.45
CA HIS A 95 14.63 9.96 1.44
C HIS A 95 15.40 10.94 0.55
N LEU A 96 14.85 11.24 -0.63
CA LEU A 96 15.49 12.12 -1.61
C LEU A 96 14.46 13.00 -2.33
N LEU A 97 14.72 14.31 -2.34
CA LEU A 97 14.00 15.29 -3.17
C LEU A 97 14.88 15.62 -4.37
N THR A 98 14.41 15.30 -5.57
CA THR A 98 15.09 15.60 -6.84
C THR A 98 14.29 16.63 -7.63
N HIS A 99 14.94 17.29 -8.59
CA HIS A 99 14.31 18.20 -9.52
C HIS A 99 15.00 18.10 -10.88
N SER A 100 14.25 18.37 -11.94
CA SER A 100 14.75 18.43 -13.30
C SER A 100 14.49 19.82 -13.87
N LEU A 101 15.56 20.54 -14.16
CA LEU A 101 15.50 21.75 -14.97
C LEU A 101 15.45 21.36 -16.44
N SER A 102 14.77 22.16 -17.24
CA SER A 102 14.87 21.99 -18.69
C SER A 102 16.15 22.61 -19.21
N PRO A 103 16.72 22.07 -20.31
CA PRO A 103 17.85 22.70 -20.96
C PRO A 103 17.54 24.16 -21.28
N ASP A 104 18.56 25.00 -21.19
CA ASP A 104 18.44 26.38 -21.66
C ASP A 104 18.04 26.34 -23.14
N PRO A 105 17.02 27.13 -23.55
CA PRO A 105 16.62 27.16 -24.94
C PRO A 105 17.79 27.64 -25.80
N GLU A 106 17.98 27.02 -26.95
CA GLU A 106 18.92 27.52 -27.97
C GLU A 106 18.15 28.45 -28.92
N TRP A 107 18.74 29.60 -29.26
CA TRP A 107 18.13 30.57 -30.18
C TRP A 107 19.16 31.10 -31.18
N SER A 108 18.68 31.59 -32.32
CA SER A 108 19.54 32.23 -33.33
C SER A 108 20.08 33.55 -32.79
N VAL A 109 21.33 33.87 -33.11
CA VAL A 109 21.97 35.15 -32.76
C VAL A 109 21.20 36.35 -33.34
N GLU A 110 20.46 36.14 -34.43
CA GLU A 110 19.65 37.17 -35.09
C GLU A 110 18.27 37.37 -34.44
N SER A 111 17.89 36.52 -33.49
CA SER A 111 16.58 36.56 -32.80
C SER A 111 16.68 37.10 -31.38
N GLU A 112 15.60 37.70 -30.88
CA GLU A 112 15.51 38.10 -29.47
C GLU A 112 15.65 36.89 -28.55
N ALA A 113 16.27 37.11 -27.38
CA ALA A 113 16.43 36.06 -26.38
C ALA A 113 15.07 35.47 -25.95
N PRO A 114 14.98 34.14 -25.79
CA PRO A 114 13.77 33.46 -25.36
C PRO A 114 13.24 34.04 -24.05
N LYS A 115 11.94 34.35 -24.03
CA LYS A 115 11.29 34.83 -22.81
C LYS A 115 11.15 33.67 -21.84
N HIS A 116 11.50 33.90 -20.57
CA HIS A 116 11.34 32.92 -19.48
C HIS A 116 9.90 32.35 -19.37
N LYS A 117 8.89 33.11 -19.86
CA LYS A 117 7.47 32.74 -19.87
C LYS A 117 7.13 31.46 -20.64
N ALA A 118 7.95 31.08 -21.62
CA ALA A 118 7.69 29.93 -22.48
C ALA A 118 8.36 28.63 -21.99
N GLN A 119 8.85 28.60 -20.75
CA GLN A 119 9.55 27.42 -20.24
C GLN A 119 8.62 26.22 -20.00
N PRO A 120 9.08 25.00 -20.31
CA PRO A 120 8.36 23.77 -20.00
C PRO A 120 8.20 23.56 -18.49
N PRO A 121 7.30 22.67 -18.05
CA PRO A 121 7.03 22.45 -16.63
C PRO A 121 8.27 22.04 -15.82
N LEU A 122 8.40 22.59 -14.62
CA LEU A 122 9.47 22.22 -13.68
C LEU A 122 9.06 20.95 -12.95
N ALA A 123 9.88 19.90 -13.04
CA ALA A 123 9.56 18.59 -12.49
C ALA A 123 10.34 18.31 -11.20
N PHE A 124 9.69 17.67 -10.24
CA PHE A 124 10.23 17.27 -8.95
C PHE A 124 9.95 15.79 -8.70
N GLY A 125 10.95 15.06 -8.22
CA GLY A 125 10.85 13.66 -7.85
C GLY A 125 10.98 13.47 -6.34
N LEU A 126 10.12 12.65 -5.77
CA LEU A 126 10.10 12.27 -4.36
C LEU A 126 10.40 10.78 -4.25
N LEU A 127 11.53 10.45 -3.64
CA LEU A 127 11.81 9.10 -3.16
C LEU A 127 11.31 9.00 -1.73
N LEU A 128 10.27 8.21 -1.50
CA LEU A 128 9.51 8.18 -0.25
C LEU A 128 10.06 7.12 0.71
N ARG A 129 9.85 7.37 2.01
CA ARG A 129 10.09 6.41 3.08
C ARG A 129 8.76 5.74 3.44
N GLN A 130 8.58 4.49 3.04
CA GLN A 130 7.27 3.80 3.06
C GLN A 130 6.58 3.84 4.43
N GLU A 131 7.34 3.74 5.53
CA GLU A 131 6.81 3.69 6.89
C GLU A 131 6.18 5.02 7.34
N LEU A 132 6.66 6.14 6.79
CA LEU A 132 6.24 7.49 7.18
C LEU A 132 5.38 8.18 6.13
N ALA A 133 5.55 7.82 4.85
CA ALA A 133 4.91 8.50 3.73
C ALA A 133 3.38 8.54 3.81
N ALA A 134 2.76 7.48 4.34
CA ALA A 134 1.31 7.34 4.48
C ALA A 134 0.77 7.80 5.85
N SER A 135 1.61 8.33 6.75
CA SER A 135 1.13 8.87 8.03
C SER A 135 0.19 10.05 7.77
N VAL A 136 -0.94 10.12 8.47
CA VAL A 136 -1.86 11.26 8.36
C VAL A 136 -1.59 12.36 9.38
N LEU A 137 -0.79 12.06 10.41
CA LEU A 137 -0.59 12.95 11.54
C LEU A 137 0.87 13.41 11.59
N GLU A 138 1.06 14.72 11.51
CA GLU A 138 2.34 15.36 11.75
C GLU A 138 2.41 15.87 13.17
N ARG A 139 3.25 15.21 13.97
CA ARG A 139 3.53 15.63 15.33
C ARG A 139 4.63 16.69 15.31
N GLY A 140 4.29 17.88 15.78
CA GLY A 140 5.20 18.99 15.97
C GLY A 140 5.85 19.00 17.36
N PRO A 141 6.57 20.08 17.70
CA PRO A 141 7.19 20.26 19.00
C PRO A 141 6.14 20.53 20.11
N PRO A 142 6.53 20.41 21.39
CA PRO A 142 5.71 20.83 22.53
C PRO A 142 5.24 22.28 22.38
N ALA A 143 4.02 22.57 22.85
CA ALA A 143 3.39 23.89 22.71
C ALA A 143 4.23 25.03 23.32
N ASP A 144 4.95 24.74 24.40
CA ASP A 144 5.79 25.71 25.12
C ASP A 144 7.18 25.91 24.49
N SER A 145 7.51 25.14 23.44
CA SER A 145 8.80 25.26 22.76
C SER A 145 8.82 26.47 21.82
N PRO A 146 9.92 27.22 21.71
CA PRO A 146 10.05 28.29 20.70
C PRO A 146 9.87 27.76 19.27
N LYS A 147 10.21 26.49 19.02
CA LYS A 147 10.00 25.81 17.73
C LYS A 147 8.53 25.65 17.34
N ALA A 148 7.59 25.77 18.30
CA ALA A 148 6.16 25.74 17.99
C ALA A 148 5.73 26.93 17.13
N ALA A 149 6.37 28.10 17.30
CA ALA A 149 6.09 29.27 16.46
C ALA A 149 6.49 29.01 15.00
N GLU A 150 7.67 28.42 14.78
CA GLU A 150 8.15 28.03 13.44
C GLU A 150 7.23 26.99 12.80
N PHE A 151 6.77 26.00 13.59
CA PHE A 151 5.82 24.99 13.12
C PHE A 151 4.47 25.62 12.70
N ARG A 152 3.92 26.52 13.52
CA ARG A 152 2.70 27.26 13.17
C ARG A 152 2.88 28.13 11.94
N GLN A 153 4.04 28.76 11.77
CA GLN A 153 4.35 29.56 10.59
C GLN A 153 4.44 28.69 9.32
N LEU A 154 5.07 27.51 9.41
CA LEU A 154 5.20 26.59 8.29
C LEU A 154 3.84 26.05 7.83
N TRP A 155 2.97 25.65 8.76
CA TRP A 155 1.70 25.00 8.44
C TRP A 155 0.50 25.96 8.36
N GLY A 156 0.63 27.17 8.89
CA GLY A 156 -0.41 28.19 8.88
C GLY A 156 -1.68 27.71 9.60
N SER A 157 -2.82 27.88 8.94
CA SER A 157 -4.13 27.53 9.51
C SER A 157 -4.37 26.03 9.73
N ARG A 158 -3.47 25.16 9.26
CA ARG A 158 -3.56 23.70 9.46
C ARG A 158 -2.93 23.23 10.78
N SER A 159 -2.14 24.09 11.46
CA SER A 159 -1.55 23.76 12.77
C SER A 159 -2.60 23.90 13.87
N GLU A 160 -2.74 22.85 14.68
CA GLU A 160 -3.61 22.83 15.85
C GLU A 160 -2.92 22.21 17.06
N LEU A 161 -3.33 22.61 18.26
CA LEU A 161 -2.86 21.98 19.49
C LEU A 161 -3.60 20.68 19.72
N ARG A 162 -2.83 19.59 19.88
CA ARG A 162 -3.38 18.26 20.12
C ARG A 162 -2.78 17.64 21.36
N ARG A 163 -3.65 17.09 22.21
CA ARG A 163 -3.25 16.26 23.36
C ARG A 163 -3.10 14.81 22.90
N PHE A 164 -1.94 14.23 23.15
CA PHE A 164 -1.61 12.85 22.81
C PHE A 164 -1.84 11.90 23.99
N GLN A 165 -1.80 10.58 23.73
CA GLN A 165 -2.01 9.55 24.76
C GLN A 165 -0.97 9.59 25.88
N ASP A 166 0.23 10.10 25.59
CA ASP A 166 1.30 10.38 26.55
C ASP A 166 1.06 11.66 27.38
N SER A 167 -0.15 12.24 27.30
CA SER A 167 -0.57 13.51 27.92
C SER A 167 0.17 14.76 27.45
N ALA A 168 1.12 14.63 26.52
CA ALA A 168 1.82 15.76 25.95
C ALA A 168 0.90 16.59 25.06
N ILE A 169 0.97 17.91 25.20
CA ILE A 169 0.30 18.88 24.33
C ILE A 169 1.35 19.39 23.35
N THR A 170 1.20 19.02 22.08
CA THR A 170 2.12 19.45 21.02
C THR A 170 1.33 20.09 19.89
N GLU A 171 2.00 20.93 19.11
CA GLU A 171 1.47 21.31 17.80
C GLU A 171 1.33 20.07 16.92
N ALA A 172 0.30 20.02 16.09
CA ALA A 172 0.08 18.94 15.16
C ALA A 172 -0.66 19.39 13.90
N VAL A 173 -0.50 18.62 12.82
CA VAL A 173 -1.30 18.76 11.59
C VAL A 173 -1.92 17.42 11.24
N LEU A 174 -3.21 17.41 10.97
CA LEU A 174 -3.94 16.24 10.47
C LEU A 174 -4.25 16.40 8.97
N TRP A 175 -3.83 15.40 8.20
CA TRP A 175 -4.10 15.27 6.78
C TRP A 175 -5.29 14.34 6.52
N ASP A 176 -5.93 14.52 5.37
CA ASP A 176 -7.05 13.69 4.96
C ASP A 176 -6.55 12.29 4.59
N GLY A 177 -7.17 11.24 5.13
CA GLY A 177 -6.70 9.87 4.93
C GLY A 177 -7.51 8.83 5.68
N GLU A 178 -8.79 8.67 5.34
CA GLU A 178 -9.65 7.64 5.92
C GLU A 178 -9.22 6.24 5.43
N SER A 179 -8.92 6.11 4.14
CA SER A 179 -8.45 4.88 3.51
C SER A 179 -6.96 4.96 3.11
N MET A 180 -6.33 3.80 2.92
CA MET A 180 -4.95 3.67 2.46
C MET A 180 -4.72 4.35 1.11
N CYS A 181 -5.70 4.34 0.21
CA CYS A 181 -5.57 5.02 -1.08
C CYS A 181 -5.47 6.55 -0.92
N GLN A 182 -6.19 7.14 0.04
CA GLN A 182 -6.08 8.56 0.37
C GLN A 182 -4.77 8.85 1.13
N LYS A 183 -4.39 7.97 2.07
CA LYS A 183 -3.14 8.09 2.84
C LYS A 183 -1.90 8.13 1.95
N ARG A 184 -1.87 7.35 0.87
CA ARG A 184 -0.79 7.41 -0.13
C ARG A 184 -0.63 8.80 -0.74
N LEU A 185 -1.70 9.59 -0.83
CA LEU A 185 -1.69 10.95 -1.39
C LEU A 185 -1.43 12.06 -0.36
N VAL A 186 -1.11 11.74 0.89
CA VAL A 186 -0.70 12.75 1.89
C VAL A 186 0.49 13.60 1.41
N PRO A 187 1.55 13.06 0.77
CA PRO A 187 2.62 13.89 0.21
C PRO A 187 2.12 14.89 -0.84
N LYS A 188 1.08 14.55 -1.63
CA LYS A 188 0.44 15.50 -2.55
C LYS A 188 -0.20 16.66 -1.78
N GLN A 189 -0.96 16.35 -0.72
CA GLN A 189 -1.63 17.35 0.11
C GLN A 189 -0.63 18.31 0.77
N ILE A 190 0.49 17.77 1.28
CA ILE A 190 1.59 18.57 1.86
C ILE A 190 2.17 19.52 0.80
N VAL A 191 2.55 18.99 -0.36
CA VAL A 191 3.15 19.78 -1.45
C VAL A 191 2.21 20.89 -1.89
N THR A 192 0.93 20.59 -2.17
CA THR A 192 -0.03 21.58 -2.64
C THR A 192 -0.35 22.64 -1.59
N HIS A 193 -0.43 22.26 -0.31
CA HIS A 193 -0.64 23.20 0.80
C HIS A 193 0.53 24.17 0.96
N LEU A 194 1.75 23.67 1.02
CA LEU A 194 2.95 24.49 1.23
C LEU A 194 3.19 25.46 0.08
N LEU A 195 3.06 24.98 -1.16
CA LEU A 195 3.25 25.82 -2.35
C LEU A 195 2.18 26.91 -2.44
N ARG A 196 0.93 26.61 -2.06
CA ARG A 196 -0.14 27.62 -2.00
C ARG A 196 0.13 28.66 -0.92
N LEU A 197 0.45 28.22 0.29
CA LEU A 197 0.61 29.10 1.45
C LEU A 197 1.82 30.04 1.28
N HIS A 198 2.97 29.48 0.93
CA HIS A 198 4.23 30.22 0.95
C HIS A 198 4.61 30.82 -0.41
N ALA A 199 4.22 30.19 -1.51
CA ALA A 199 4.60 30.64 -2.86
C ALA A 199 3.44 31.17 -3.71
N ASP A 200 2.19 31.23 -3.22
CA ASP A 200 1.01 31.62 -4.02
C ASP A 200 0.80 30.77 -5.28
N ILE A 201 1.26 29.52 -5.27
CA ILE A 201 1.09 28.59 -6.38
C ILE A 201 -0.19 27.80 -6.13
N PRO A 202 -1.26 27.99 -6.93
CA PRO A 202 -2.50 27.25 -6.75
C PRO A 202 -2.31 25.79 -7.15
N GLU A 203 -3.17 24.92 -6.61
CA GLU A 203 -3.11 23.48 -6.90
C GLU A 203 -3.34 23.15 -8.38
N SER A 204 -4.06 24.01 -9.12
CA SER A 204 -4.23 23.86 -10.58
C SER A 204 -2.90 23.91 -11.35
N CYS A 205 -1.85 24.51 -10.77
CA CYS A 205 -0.51 24.55 -11.34
C CYS A 205 0.32 23.31 -10.99
N VAL A 206 -0.18 22.42 -10.13
CA VAL A 206 0.56 21.23 -9.67
C VAL A 206 -0.04 19.99 -10.33
N ARG A 207 0.67 19.41 -11.30
CA ARG A 207 0.34 18.08 -11.83
C ARG A 207 1.05 17.03 -11.00
N TYR A 208 0.32 16.07 -10.43
CA TYR A 208 0.87 15.09 -9.51
C TYR A 208 0.70 13.67 -10.05
N VAL A 209 1.79 12.90 -10.01
CA VAL A 209 1.88 11.50 -10.45
C VAL A 209 2.36 10.66 -9.27
N GLY A 210 1.47 9.84 -8.72
CA GLY A 210 1.78 8.97 -7.57
C GLY A 210 0.68 7.95 -7.24
N ALA A 211 -0.52 8.11 -7.82
CA ALA A 211 -1.64 7.18 -7.68
C ALA A 211 -2.46 7.06 -8.98
N MET A 212 -1.83 7.26 -10.15
CA MET A 212 -2.57 7.33 -11.42
C MET A 212 -3.26 6.01 -11.79
N VAL A 213 -2.73 4.89 -11.33
CA VAL A 213 -3.30 3.56 -11.59
C VAL A 213 -4.33 3.14 -10.54
N ASP A 214 -4.43 3.87 -9.41
CA ASP A 214 -5.39 3.53 -8.35
C ASP A 214 -6.82 3.59 -8.89
N ASP A 215 -7.13 4.49 -9.82
CA ASP A 215 -8.46 4.62 -10.43
C ASP A 215 -8.93 3.33 -11.12
N VAL A 216 -8.01 2.45 -11.54
CA VAL A 216 -8.33 1.16 -12.16
C VAL A 216 -8.79 0.12 -11.13
N ILE A 217 -8.35 0.25 -9.87
CA ILE A 217 -8.60 -0.72 -8.80
C ILE A 217 -9.42 -0.14 -7.64
N LYS A 218 -9.76 1.15 -7.68
CA LYS A 218 -10.61 1.80 -6.69
C LYS A 218 -12.00 1.15 -6.67
N THR A 219 -12.46 0.88 -5.46
CA THR A 219 -13.78 0.31 -5.14
C THR A 219 -14.42 1.12 -4.02
N GLY A 220 -15.74 0.98 -3.87
CA GLY A 220 -16.53 1.70 -2.85
C GLY A 220 -17.15 3.00 -3.39
N SER A 221 -18.40 3.28 -2.99
CA SER A 221 -19.16 4.45 -3.43
C SER A 221 -19.02 5.68 -2.53
N GLU A 222 -18.77 5.48 -1.23
CA GLU A 222 -18.70 6.57 -0.23
C GLU A 222 -17.25 6.97 0.08
N VAL A 223 -16.42 6.00 0.47
CA VAL A 223 -14.98 6.20 0.71
C VAL A 223 -14.20 5.39 -0.32
N PRO A 224 -13.43 6.02 -1.21
CA PRO A 224 -12.59 5.30 -2.16
C PRO A 224 -11.62 4.39 -1.40
N SER A 225 -11.53 3.12 -1.80
CA SER A 225 -10.54 2.18 -1.26
C SER A 225 -9.98 1.32 -2.39
N THR A 226 -8.71 0.96 -2.28
CA THR A 226 -8.04 0.01 -3.18
C THR A 226 -8.00 -1.41 -2.61
N GLY A 227 -8.75 -1.65 -1.52
CA GLY A 227 -9.01 -2.97 -0.96
C GLY A 227 -8.08 -3.41 0.18
N GLU A 228 -7.08 -2.62 0.56
CA GLU A 228 -6.11 -2.98 1.58
C GLU A 228 -6.77 -3.21 2.94
N GLU A 229 -7.74 -2.38 3.33
CA GLU A 229 -8.47 -2.54 4.58
C GLU A 229 -9.25 -3.85 4.61
N VAL A 230 -9.90 -4.20 3.49
CA VAL A 230 -10.64 -5.45 3.33
C VAL A 230 -9.69 -6.65 3.37
N SER A 231 -8.52 -6.53 2.74
CA SER A 231 -7.47 -7.56 2.78
C SER A 231 -6.99 -7.82 4.21
N LEU A 232 -6.82 -6.75 5.00
CA LEU A 232 -6.46 -6.88 6.41
C LEU A 232 -7.53 -7.63 7.22
N LEU A 233 -8.81 -7.32 6.98
CA LEU A 233 -9.94 -8.04 7.61
C LEU A 233 -9.93 -9.53 7.26
N VAL A 234 -9.57 -9.88 6.01
CA VAL A 234 -9.42 -11.28 5.57
C VAL A 234 -8.32 -11.99 6.37
N VAL A 235 -7.15 -11.37 6.47
CA VAL A 235 -5.99 -11.93 7.21
C VAL A 235 -6.34 -12.10 8.69
N GLN A 236 -6.97 -11.11 9.31
CA GLN A 236 -7.44 -11.22 10.71
C GLN A 236 -8.49 -12.32 10.88
N ALA A 237 -9.39 -12.48 9.91
CA ALA A 237 -10.41 -13.53 9.93
C ALA A 237 -9.77 -14.92 9.84
N TYR A 238 -8.74 -15.07 9.00
CA TYR A 238 -7.91 -16.26 8.88
C TYR A 238 -7.17 -16.57 10.18
N ASP A 239 -6.48 -15.59 10.77
CA ASP A 239 -5.69 -15.79 11.99
C ASP A 239 -6.55 -16.25 13.17
N ASP A 240 -7.74 -15.65 13.33
CA ASP A 240 -8.68 -16.08 14.36
C ASP A 240 -9.22 -17.49 14.12
N LEU A 241 -9.51 -17.88 12.88
CA LEU A 241 -9.92 -19.26 12.58
C LEU A 241 -8.77 -20.25 12.79
N SER A 242 -7.56 -19.90 12.38
CA SER A 242 -6.35 -20.69 12.58
C SER A 242 -6.11 -20.97 14.08
N ARG A 243 -6.19 -19.95 14.94
CA ARG A 243 -6.09 -20.12 16.39
C ARG A 243 -7.17 -21.02 16.98
N LYS A 244 -8.40 -20.94 16.48
CA LYS A 244 -9.52 -21.79 16.92
C LYS A 244 -9.34 -23.24 16.48
N LEU A 245 -8.86 -23.47 15.26
CA LEU A 245 -8.56 -24.80 14.75
C LEU A 245 -7.45 -25.49 15.54
N TRP A 246 -6.40 -24.75 15.93
CA TRP A 246 -5.32 -25.30 16.77
C TRP A 246 -5.77 -25.69 18.17
N LYS A 247 -6.74 -24.97 18.74
CA LYS A 247 -7.30 -25.24 20.07
C LYS A 247 -8.46 -26.23 20.04
N LEU A 248 -8.76 -26.82 18.89
CA LEU A 248 -9.91 -27.68 18.73
C LEU A 248 -9.64 -29.06 19.34
N GLU A 249 -10.34 -29.36 20.42
CA GLU A 249 -10.29 -30.66 21.08
C GLU A 249 -11.37 -31.61 20.54
N GLY A 250 -11.11 -32.92 20.59
CA GLY A 250 -12.07 -33.96 20.19
C GLY A 250 -11.90 -34.50 18.76
N LEU A 251 -10.90 -34.05 18.00
CA LEU A 251 -10.53 -34.69 16.74
C LEU A 251 -9.70 -35.96 16.98
N PRO A 252 -9.88 -37.02 16.16
CA PRO A 252 -9.06 -38.23 16.24
C PRO A 252 -7.58 -38.02 15.94
N LEU A 253 -7.26 -36.97 15.16
CA LEU A 253 -5.90 -36.55 14.83
C LEU A 253 -5.85 -35.04 15.05
N SER A 254 -4.86 -34.56 15.81
CA SER A 254 -4.68 -33.14 16.08
C SER A 254 -4.25 -32.37 14.82
N ILE A 255 -4.56 -31.07 14.78
CA ILE A 255 -4.13 -30.17 13.70
C ILE A 255 -2.76 -29.60 14.06
N THR A 256 -1.76 -29.85 13.22
CA THR A 256 -0.36 -29.43 13.44
C THR A 256 -0.03 -28.11 12.76
N ALA A 257 -0.65 -27.80 11.63
CA ALA A 257 -0.44 -26.54 10.93
C ALA A 257 -1.67 -26.11 10.14
N VAL A 258 -1.86 -24.80 10.00
CA VAL A 258 -2.85 -24.17 9.11
C VAL A 258 -2.08 -23.18 8.23
N GLN A 259 -2.16 -23.36 6.92
CA GLN A 259 -1.43 -22.59 5.92
C GLN A 259 -2.40 -21.89 4.95
N GLY A 260 -2.22 -20.59 4.77
CA GLY A 260 -2.98 -19.81 3.79
C GLY A 260 -2.47 -20.03 2.37
N ALA A 261 -3.29 -20.60 1.49
CA ALA A 261 -2.91 -20.83 0.09
C ALA A 261 -3.50 -19.77 -0.86
N HIS A 262 -4.48 -18.99 -0.41
CA HIS A 262 -5.21 -18.04 -1.25
C HIS A 262 -4.45 -16.72 -1.47
N PRO A 263 -4.54 -16.09 -2.67
CA PRO A 263 -3.95 -14.77 -2.96
C PRO A 263 -4.32 -13.66 -1.97
N ALA A 264 -5.57 -13.67 -1.45
CA ALA A 264 -6.06 -12.73 -0.45
C ALA A 264 -5.18 -12.66 0.82
N LEU A 265 -4.58 -13.78 1.22
CA LEU A 265 -3.81 -13.89 2.46
C LEU A 265 -2.36 -13.39 2.32
N ARG A 266 -1.96 -13.05 1.10
CA ARG A 266 -0.62 -12.57 0.75
C ARG A 266 -0.64 -11.28 -0.06
N TYR A 267 -1.74 -10.52 0.00
CA TYR A 267 -1.92 -9.23 -0.67
C TYR A 267 -1.65 -9.26 -2.19
N THR A 268 -1.91 -10.39 -2.87
CA THR A 268 -1.73 -10.54 -4.33
C THR A 268 -3.04 -10.62 -5.10
N GLN A 269 -4.18 -10.47 -4.41
CA GLN A 269 -5.48 -10.42 -5.05
C GLN A 269 -5.80 -8.99 -5.47
N VAL A 270 -6.13 -8.78 -6.75
CA VAL A 270 -6.45 -7.45 -7.29
C VAL A 270 -7.67 -6.83 -6.59
N PHE A 271 -8.74 -7.60 -6.47
CA PHE A 271 -9.96 -7.19 -5.77
C PHE A 271 -10.16 -8.12 -4.58
N PRO A 272 -9.90 -7.67 -3.34
CA PRO A 272 -10.08 -8.52 -2.18
C PRO A 272 -11.54 -8.95 -2.06
N PRO A 273 -11.80 -10.14 -1.51
CA PRO A 273 -13.16 -10.62 -1.36
C PRO A 273 -13.92 -9.61 -0.50
N GLN A 274 -15.13 -9.25 -0.90
CA GLN A 274 -15.94 -8.32 -0.14
C GLN A 274 -16.91 -9.05 0.78
N PRO A 275 -17.13 -8.54 1.99
CA PRO A 275 -18.23 -8.95 2.86
C PRO A 275 -19.59 -8.91 2.15
N LEU A 276 -20.21 -10.08 1.96
CA LEU A 276 -21.55 -10.14 1.37
C LEU A 276 -22.62 -10.26 2.45
N LYS A 277 -23.51 -9.28 2.51
CA LYS A 277 -24.81 -9.41 3.17
C LYS A 277 -25.82 -9.90 2.14
N MET A 278 -26.15 -11.18 2.19
CA MET A 278 -27.14 -11.76 1.29
C MET A 278 -28.55 -11.40 1.77
N ASP A 279 -29.35 -10.78 0.90
CA ASP A 279 -30.77 -10.56 1.16
C ASP A 279 -31.54 -11.85 0.86
N TYR A 280 -31.80 -12.62 1.92
CA TYR A 280 -32.54 -13.88 1.82
C TYR A 280 -33.97 -13.71 1.29
N SER A 281 -34.55 -12.51 1.29
CA SER A 281 -35.89 -12.27 0.74
C SER A 281 -35.96 -12.51 -0.78
N PHE A 282 -34.82 -12.43 -1.47
CA PHE A 282 -34.70 -12.61 -2.92
C PHE A 282 -34.70 -14.08 -3.35
N PHE A 283 -34.61 -15.02 -2.39
CA PHE A 283 -34.41 -16.42 -2.69
C PHE A 283 -35.50 -17.29 -2.04
N ASP A 284 -35.92 -18.32 -2.78
CA ASP A 284 -36.64 -19.45 -2.22
C ASP A 284 -35.66 -20.57 -1.86
N LYS A 285 -36.02 -21.37 -0.85
CA LYS A 285 -35.23 -22.54 -0.46
C LYS A 285 -35.77 -23.78 -1.16
N GLU A 286 -34.94 -24.40 -1.98
CA GLU A 286 -35.26 -25.69 -2.57
C GLU A 286 -35.28 -26.79 -1.49
N LYS A 287 -36.38 -27.55 -1.40
CA LYS A 287 -36.63 -28.48 -0.30
C LYS A 287 -35.62 -29.65 -0.24
N THR A 288 -35.14 -30.10 -1.39
CA THR A 288 -34.26 -31.28 -1.53
C THR A 288 -32.80 -30.94 -1.28
N SER A 289 -32.28 -29.89 -1.92
CA SER A 289 -30.87 -29.52 -1.89
C SER A 289 -30.52 -28.48 -0.81
N ARG A 290 -31.54 -27.85 -0.20
CA ARG A 290 -31.42 -26.65 0.66
C ARG A 290 -30.70 -25.48 -0.04
N SER A 291 -30.65 -25.48 -1.37
CA SER A 291 -30.06 -24.41 -2.16
C SER A 291 -30.99 -23.19 -2.21
N LEU A 292 -30.38 -22.01 -2.34
CA LEU A 292 -31.10 -20.77 -2.56
C LEU A 292 -31.32 -20.58 -4.05
N VAL A 293 -32.59 -20.47 -4.46
CA VAL A 293 -33.00 -20.25 -5.85
C VAL A 293 -33.53 -18.82 -5.96
N PRO A 294 -33.04 -17.98 -6.89
CA PRO A 294 -33.54 -16.62 -7.04
C PRO A 294 -35.01 -16.63 -7.47
N LYS A 295 -35.80 -15.76 -6.83
CA LYS A 295 -37.19 -15.50 -7.22
C LYS A 295 -37.25 -14.82 -8.59
N GLU A 296 -38.38 -14.94 -9.26
CA GLU A 296 -38.61 -14.29 -10.54
C GLU A 296 -38.40 -12.76 -10.43
N GLY A 297 -37.62 -12.19 -11.36
CA GLY A 297 -37.26 -10.77 -11.37
C GLY A 297 -36.23 -10.34 -10.30
N LYS A 298 -35.67 -11.26 -9.51
CA LYS A 298 -34.61 -10.97 -8.54
C LYS A 298 -33.22 -11.36 -9.07
N PRO A 299 -32.15 -10.65 -8.65
CA PRO A 299 -30.80 -10.97 -9.11
C PRO A 299 -30.34 -12.33 -8.60
N CYS A 300 -29.51 -13.01 -9.39
CA CYS A 300 -28.82 -14.21 -8.95
C CYS A 300 -27.89 -13.93 -7.75
N PRO A 301 -27.59 -14.93 -6.90
CA PRO A 301 -26.65 -14.75 -5.81
C PRO A 301 -25.26 -14.37 -6.35
N THR A 302 -24.63 -13.35 -5.75
CA THR A 302 -23.25 -12.99 -6.07
C THR A 302 -22.32 -14.15 -5.76
N TYR A 303 -21.40 -14.46 -6.68
CA TYR A 303 -20.38 -15.47 -6.44
C TYR A 303 -19.44 -15.03 -5.32
N ILE A 304 -19.32 -15.87 -4.29
CA ILE A 304 -18.38 -15.65 -3.18
C ILE A 304 -17.15 -16.51 -3.45
N THR A 305 -16.01 -15.87 -3.71
CA THR A 305 -14.75 -16.58 -3.92
C THR A 305 -14.29 -17.20 -2.60
N PRO A 306 -14.13 -18.53 -2.50
CA PRO A 306 -13.68 -19.17 -1.28
C PRO A 306 -12.18 -18.92 -1.05
N ILE A 307 -11.84 -18.49 0.16
CA ILE A 307 -10.45 -18.34 0.58
C ILE A 307 -9.92 -19.72 0.98
N THR A 308 -9.02 -20.25 0.16
CA THR A 308 -8.47 -21.60 0.34
C THR A 308 -7.36 -21.62 1.39
N MET A 309 -7.48 -22.54 2.34
CA MET A 309 -6.49 -22.84 3.37
C MET A 309 -6.19 -24.33 3.40
N ILE A 310 -4.95 -24.67 3.76
CA ILE A 310 -4.46 -26.03 3.89
C ILE A 310 -4.24 -26.32 5.37
N CYS A 311 -4.85 -27.39 5.90
CA CYS A 311 -4.49 -27.87 7.23
C CYS A 311 -3.72 -29.17 7.15
N HIS A 312 -2.68 -29.24 7.96
CA HIS A 312 -1.90 -30.43 8.23
C HIS A 312 -2.38 -31.04 9.54
N MET A 313 -2.50 -32.35 9.52
CA MET A 313 -2.82 -33.15 10.69
C MET A 313 -1.55 -33.84 11.17
N GLU A 314 -1.57 -34.33 12.41
CA GLU A 314 -0.51 -35.18 12.91
C GLU A 314 -0.32 -36.42 12.02
N GLY A 315 0.93 -36.91 11.97
CA GLY A 315 1.24 -38.13 11.24
C GLY A 315 0.54 -39.34 11.85
N SER A 316 0.00 -40.22 11.02
CA SER A 316 -0.61 -41.48 11.47
C SER A 316 -0.20 -42.61 10.54
N GLY A 317 0.16 -43.77 11.09
CA GLY A 317 0.39 -44.99 10.32
C GLY A 317 -0.91 -45.70 9.90
N LYS A 318 -2.07 -45.23 10.36
CA LYS A 318 -3.38 -45.89 10.16
C LYS A 318 -4.08 -45.48 8.87
N TRP A 319 -3.42 -44.72 7.99
CA TRP A 319 -4.00 -44.36 6.69
C TRP A 319 -4.03 -45.58 5.77
N PRO A 320 -5.16 -45.86 5.10
CA PRO A 320 -5.27 -46.97 4.16
C PRO A 320 -4.45 -46.71 2.90
N HIS A 321 -4.06 -47.77 2.20
CA HIS A 321 -3.34 -47.68 0.93
C HIS A 321 -4.25 -47.39 -0.27
N ASP A 322 -5.54 -47.72 -0.17
CA ASP A 322 -6.51 -47.44 -1.23
C ASP A 322 -6.90 -45.96 -1.29
N ARG A 323 -6.88 -45.39 -2.50
CA ARG A 323 -7.19 -43.99 -2.77
C ARG A 323 -8.64 -43.64 -2.43
N LEU A 324 -9.60 -44.53 -2.67
CA LEU A 324 -11.01 -44.27 -2.35
C LEU A 324 -11.22 -44.29 -0.83
N ALA A 325 -10.65 -45.27 -0.13
CA ALA A 325 -10.66 -45.30 1.33
C ALA A 325 -10.06 -44.02 1.95
N ILE A 326 -8.94 -43.52 1.42
CA ILE A 326 -8.35 -42.23 1.86
C ILE A 326 -9.36 -41.08 1.71
N ARG A 327 -10.06 -40.99 0.56
CA ARG A 327 -11.06 -39.94 0.32
C ARG A 327 -12.23 -40.02 1.31
N HIS A 328 -12.71 -41.23 1.60
CA HIS A 328 -13.79 -41.42 2.57
C HIS A 328 -13.37 -41.03 3.99
N ILE A 329 -12.16 -41.39 4.42
CA ILE A 329 -11.66 -40.98 5.75
C ILE A 329 -11.49 -39.46 5.82
N ARG A 330 -10.96 -38.81 4.76
CA ARG A 330 -10.90 -37.35 4.70
C ARG A 330 -12.28 -36.71 4.83
N ALA A 331 -13.27 -37.21 4.10
CA ALA A 331 -14.65 -36.75 4.19
C ALA A 331 -15.20 -36.91 5.63
N ALA A 332 -14.93 -38.03 6.29
CA ALA A 332 -15.32 -38.25 7.69
C ALA A 332 -14.66 -37.25 8.64
N PHE A 333 -13.37 -36.94 8.46
CA PHE A 333 -12.69 -35.87 9.20
C PHE A 333 -13.34 -34.52 8.94
N HIS A 334 -13.73 -34.20 7.70
CA HIS A 334 -14.41 -32.96 7.37
C HIS A 334 -15.76 -32.82 8.08
N ILE A 335 -16.54 -33.92 8.18
CA ILE A 335 -17.81 -33.95 8.92
C ILE A 335 -17.57 -33.69 10.41
N ASN A 336 -16.69 -34.45 11.04
CA ASN A 336 -16.40 -34.30 12.47
C ASN A 336 -15.86 -32.90 12.80
N LEU A 337 -14.94 -32.38 11.98
CA LEU A 337 -14.43 -31.02 12.12
C LEU A 337 -15.55 -29.98 12.02
N GLY A 338 -16.45 -30.11 11.05
CA GLY A 338 -17.59 -29.22 10.90
C GLY A 338 -18.54 -29.24 12.10
N GLU A 339 -18.79 -30.42 12.68
CA GLU A 339 -19.58 -30.57 13.90
C GLU A 339 -18.92 -29.92 15.11
N LEU A 340 -17.61 -30.12 15.30
CA LEU A 340 -16.86 -29.53 16.41
C LEU A 340 -16.82 -28.00 16.30
N LEU A 341 -16.56 -27.47 15.11
CA LEU A 341 -16.60 -26.03 14.86
C LEU A 341 -17.99 -25.43 15.12
N LYS A 342 -19.06 -26.17 14.81
CA LYS A 342 -20.43 -25.77 15.15
C LYS A 342 -20.68 -25.82 16.65
N LYS A 343 -20.25 -26.88 17.35
CA LYS A 343 -20.47 -27.07 18.78
C LYS A 343 -19.69 -26.06 19.63
N GLN A 344 -18.40 -25.86 19.35
CA GLN A 344 -17.51 -25.05 20.18
C GLN A 344 -17.50 -23.55 19.81
N HIS A 345 -17.73 -23.23 18.53
CA HIS A 345 -17.60 -21.86 18.03
C HIS A 345 -18.82 -21.36 17.23
N ASN A 346 -19.89 -22.16 17.14
CA ASN A 346 -21.13 -21.84 16.43
C ASN A 346 -20.94 -21.49 14.94
N TYR A 347 -19.86 -21.95 14.30
CA TYR A 347 -19.65 -21.71 12.87
C TYR A 347 -20.60 -22.52 12.00
N THR A 348 -21.10 -21.92 10.93
CA THR A 348 -21.84 -22.64 9.89
C THR A 348 -20.85 -23.33 8.98
N CYS A 349 -20.88 -24.66 8.95
CA CYS A 349 -19.94 -25.45 8.16
C CYS A 349 -20.70 -26.34 7.17
N ARG A 350 -20.14 -26.53 5.97
CA ARG A 350 -20.64 -27.46 4.96
C ARG A 350 -19.52 -28.45 4.61
N PRO A 351 -19.54 -29.67 5.18
CA PRO A 351 -18.57 -30.68 4.84
C PRO A 351 -18.84 -31.22 3.43
N CYS A 352 -17.78 -31.36 2.64
CA CYS A 352 -17.77 -31.97 1.33
C CYS A 352 -16.71 -33.09 1.28
N PRO A 353 -16.78 -34.04 0.34
CA PRO A 353 -15.78 -35.11 0.25
C PRO A 353 -14.34 -34.62 0.08
N THR A 354 -14.15 -33.47 -0.56
CA THR A 354 -12.82 -32.91 -0.89
C THR A 354 -12.41 -31.73 -0.01
N HIS A 355 -13.35 -31.08 0.68
CA HIS A 355 -13.10 -29.87 1.45
C HIS A 355 -14.15 -29.67 2.56
N LEU A 356 -13.90 -28.73 3.47
CA LEU A 356 -14.92 -28.18 4.39
C LEU A 356 -15.07 -26.69 4.10
N ASP A 357 -16.27 -26.25 3.77
CA ASP A 357 -16.57 -24.83 3.66
C ASP A 357 -17.01 -24.31 5.03
N VAL A 358 -16.35 -23.28 5.54
CA VAL A 358 -16.63 -22.63 6.83
C VAL A 358 -17.08 -21.20 6.59
N TRP A 359 -18.31 -20.90 7.01
CA TRP A 359 -18.87 -19.55 7.00
C TRP A 359 -18.54 -18.86 8.32
N LYS A 360 -17.68 -17.85 8.24
CA LYS A 360 -17.45 -16.91 9.33
C LYS A 360 -18.38 -15.72 9.13
N VAL A 361 -19.34 -15.58 10.04
CA VAL A 361 -20.48 -14.64 9.94
C VAL A 361 -20.01 -13.26 9.49
N SER A 362 -20.71 -12.75 8.47
CA SER A 362 -20.64 -11.44 7.80
C SER A 362 -19.47 -11.09 6.88
N LEU A 363 -18.42 -11.91 6.71
CA LEU A 363 -17.26 -11.44 5.93
C LEU A 363 -16.80 -12.40 4.80
N PHE A 364 -16.52 -13.68 5.08
CA PHE A 364 -15.83 -14.53 4.09
C PHE A 364 -16.26 -16.01 4.12
N LEU A 365 -16.19 -16.63 2.94
CA LEU A 365 -16.20 -18.09 2.79
C LEU A 365 -14.77 -18.62 2.90
N LEU A 366 -14.46 -19.35 3.95
CA LEU A 366 -13.16 -20.00 4.11
C LEU A 366 -13.31 -21.46 3.68
N ARG A 367 -12.59 -21.85 2.63
CA ARG A 367 -12.58 -23.22 2.12
C ARG A 367 -11.36 -23.95 2.61
N TRP A 368 -11.60 -25.04 3.30
CA TRP A 368 -10.57 -25.93 3.75
C TRP A 368 -10.26 -26.98 2.70
N ALA A 369 -9.07 -26.94 2.10
CA ALA A 369 -8.54 -28.07 1.36
C ALA A 369 -7.60 -28.83 2.31
N SER A 370 -8.01 -30.00 2.79
CA SER A 370 -7.08 -30.81 3.58
C SER A 370 -5.88 -31.18 2.69
N CYS A 371 -4.67 -31.17 3.25
CA CYS A 371 -3.50 -31.84 2.67
C CYS A 371 -2.99 -32.78 3.75
N VAL A 372 -3.20 -34.08 3.56
CA VAL A 372 -2.60 -35.07 4.44
C VAL A 372 -1.15 -35.16 4.01
N SER A 373 -0.25 -34.55 4.78
CA SER A 373 1.18 -34.76 4.61
C SER A 373 1.48 -36.22 4.94
N PHE A 374 1.68 -37.02 3.90
CA PHE A 374 2.29 -38.34 3.98
C PHE A 374 3.77 -38.16 4.34
N ILE A 375 4.09 -37.88 5.60
CA ILE A 375 5.45 -38.09 6.09
C ILE A 375 5.46 -39.46 6.76
N CYS A 376 5.43 -40.50 5.92
CA CYS A 376 6.04 -41.77 6.29
C CYS A 376 7.52 -41.65 5.91
N SER A 377 8.32 -40.99 6.74
CA SER A 377 9.76 -41.24 6.69
C SER A 377 9.98 -42.61 7.34
N PRO A 378 10.46 -43.65 6.64
CA PRO A 378 11.08 -44.75 7.36
C PRO A 378 12.32 -44.17 8.06
N PRO A 379 12.64 -44.60 9.30
CA PRO A 379 13.97 -44.34 9.84
C PRO A 379 14.96 -44.97 8.86
N LEU A 380 15.92 -44.19 8.37
CA LEU A 380 17.11 -44.73 7.72
C LEU A 380 17.86 -45.53 8.79
N THR A 381 17.46 -46.78 9.01
CA THR A 381 18.32 -47.76 9.67
C THR A 381 19.45 -48.02 8.69
N GLY A 382 20.60 -47.39 8.96
CA GLY A 382 21.87 -47.75 8.36
C GLY A 382 22.20 -49.20 8.70
N GLY A 383 21.71 -50.11 7.86
CA GLY A 383 22.19 -51.48 7.79
C GLY A 383 23.44 -51.49 6.94
N THR A 384 24.59 -51.53 7.59
CA THR A 384 25.83 -52.07 7.00
C THR A 384 25.61 -53.52 6.63
N THR A 385 25.77 -53.88 5.36
CA THR A 385 26.24 -55.21 4.94
C THR A 385 26.86 -55.18 3.54
N HIS A 386 28.15 -55.54 3.52
CA HIS A 386 29.07 -55.94 2.45
C HIS A 386 29.61 -54.91 1.46
#